data_AF-A0A0G0KQZ9-F1
#
_entry.id   AF-A0A0G0KQZ9-F1
#
_cell.length_a   1.000
_cell.length_b   1.000
_cell.length_c   1.000
_cell.angle_alpha   90.00
_cell.angle_beta   90.00
_cell.angle_gamma   90.00
#
_symmetry.space_group_name_H-M   'P 1'
#
loop_
_entity.id
_entity.type
_entity.pdbx_description
1 polymer ?
#
loop_
_entity_poly.entity_id
_entity_poly.type
_entity_poly.pdbx_seq_one_letter_code
_entity_poly.pdbx_strand_id
1 'polypeptide(L)'
;MSQKGFAHILLLLLLLAGLAVGVYLVQQKTNLFPKASVSQPTGPETSFTLVGSNDCAIGLICALGFKSDPQPGEEFEVKLYVRSDIDEANLFQAKIKFPVNLIEVIKINVEGSFINNWVENFYDNLTGEISLAGGVPAPGFQTRLGEESALMATIVFKAKTGGTGTVLFNDDSQILRNTDNENILKIKRDYDISIGTKPSPTPTPAPESYSRVFITSTAYNGNLGGLSGADSKCQARADAANLGGTWKAWLSDDVSSSATRLNHSSVPYKTLDGKVVADNWDDLTDGSLQNAISVTENNTFFKSESCVWTQTKVSGALIESKSQNLTGCNGFTVADKNISYCGVDGSKDSNWTQGSLESCNIEHPIYCFEQTAVSAPPTPTPTPTSTPTSPPGQKGDGNKDNKINLIDMSVLLTDFNKEQGYREPIDMNDDKKINTFDFSLHRKLLLELGVIK
;
A
#
# COMPACT_ATOMS: atom_id res chain seq x y z
N MET A 1 42.16 57.71 -39.78
CA MET A 1 41.53 56.83 -38.77
C MET A 1 42.59 55.87 -38.24
N SER A 2 42.86 55.90 -36.93
CA SER A 2 44.02 55.21 -36.33
C SER A 2 43.82 53.69 -36.35
N GLN A 3 44.72 52.96 -37.02
CA GLN A 3 44.73 51.49 -37.13
C GLN A 3 44.63 50.76 -35.78
N LYS A 4 45.02 51.42 -34.67
CA LYS A 4 44.94 50.85 -33.32
C LYS A 4 43.52 50.68 -32.79
N GLY A 5 42.58 51.54 -33.21
CA GLY A 5 41.18 51.46 -32.80
C GLY A 5 40.42 50.32 -33.48
N PHE A 6 40.70 50.08 -34.76
CA PHE A 6 40.08 49.00 -35.52
C PHE A 6 40.49 47.61 -35.00
N ALA A 7 41.76 47.44 -34.63
CA ALA A 7 42.26 46.18 -34.07
C ALA A 7 41.59 45.83 -32.71
N HIS A 8 41.35 46.82 -31.85
CA HIS A 8 40.67 46.59 -30.57
C HIS A 8 39.19 46.23 -30.75
N ILE A 9 38.51 46.89 -31.70
CA ILE A 9 37.11 46.58 -32.02
C ILE A 9 37.01 45.17 -32.62
N LEU A 10 37.93 44.78 -33.50
CA LEU A 10 37.97 43.44 -34.09
C LEU A 10 38.23 42.35 -33.02
N LEU A 11 39.12 42.61 -32.06
CA LEU A 11 39.41 41.68 -30.96
C LEU A 11 38.19 41.50 -30.04
N LEU A 12 37.49 42.59 -29.74
CA LEU A 12 36.27 42.57 -28.91
C LEU A 12 35.15 41.79 -29.61
N LEU A 13 34.98 41.98 -30.93
CA LEU A 13 33.99 41.25 -31.72
C LEU A 13 34.30 39.75 -31.79
N LEU A 14 35.57 39.36 -31.89
CA LEU A 14 35.98 37.94 -31.85
C LEU A 14 35.72 37.30 -30.49
N LEU A 15 35.97 38.04 -29.39
CA LEU A 15 35.66 37.56 -28.04
C LEU A 15 34.15 37.37 -27.84
N LEU A 16 33.33 38.32 -28.30
CA LEU A 16 31.88 38.23 -28.21
C LEU A 16 31.32 37.09 -29.07
N ALA A 17 31.85 36.89 -30.28
CA ALA A 17 31.49 35.76 -31.13
C ALA A 17 31.88 34.41 -30.48
N GLY A 18 33.06 34.32 -29.88
CA GLY A 18 33.49 33.14 -29.14
C GLY A 18 32.59 32.82 -27.95
N LEU A 19 32.17 33.85 -27.19
CA LEU A 19 31.22 33.70 -26.08
C LEU A 19 29.84 33.22 -26.55
N ALA A 20 29.33 33.79 -27.65
CA ALA A 20 28.06 33.39 -28.23
C ALA A 20 28.07 31.93 -28.72
N VAL A 21 29.16 31.51 -29.39
CA VAL A 21 29.35 30.11 -29.81
C VAL A 21 29.46 29.19 -28.59
N GLY A 22 30.19 29.60 -27.55
CA GLY A 22 30.29 28.84 -26.30
C GLY A 22 28.93 28.61 -25.63
N VAL A 23 28.12 29.66 -25.50
CA VAL A 23 26.76 29.56 -24.94
C VAL A 23 25.86 28.69 -25.82
N TYR A 24 25.94 28.84 -27.15
CA TYR A 24 25.17 28.02 -28.10
C TYR A 24 25.51 26.53 -28.02
N LEU A 25 26.81 26.21 -27.90
CA LEU A 25 27.27 24.82 -27.75
C LEU A 25 26.88 24.20 -26.41
N VAL A 26 26.76 25.00 -25.33
CA VAL A 26 26.27 24.54 -24.02
C VAL A 26 24.75 24.38 -24.00
N GLN A 27 24.01 25.14 -24.81
CA GLN A 27 22.55 25.03 -24.91
C GLN A 27 22.08 23.87 -25.80
N GLN A 28 22.93 23.38 -26.71
CA GLN A 28 22.67 22.15 -27.43
C GLN A 28 22.70 20.98 -26.45
N LYS A 29 21.55 20.38 -26.15
CA LYS A 29 21.45 19.11 -25.42
C LYS A 29 22.33 18.09 -26.15
N THR A 30 23.53 17.86 -25.64
CA THR A 30 24.35 16.72 -26.07
C THR A 30 23.67 15.48 -25.50
N ASN A 31 23.00 14.72 -26.37
CA ASN A 31 22.49 13.38 -26.07
C ASN A 31 23.66 12.40 -25.94
N LEU A 32 24.62 12.71 -25.06
CA LEU A 32 25.68 11.81 -24.65
C LEU A 32 25.08 10.83 -23.64
N PHE A 33 24.37 9.83 -24.15
CA PHE A 33 24.02 8.67 -23.35
C PHE A 33 25.30 7.85 -23.12
N PRO A 34 25.69 7.56 -21.87
CA PRO A 34 26.73 6.57 -21.62
C PRO A 34 26.25 5.21 -22.19
N LYS A 35 26.98 4.67 -23.18
CA LYS A 35 26.82 3.30 -23.71
C LYS A 35 27.37 2.28 -22.72
N ALA A 36 26.80 2.24 -21.54
CA ALA A 36 27.36 1.45 -20.48
C ALA A 36 26.34 0.32 -20.24
N SER A 37 26.74 -0.84 -20.74
CA SER A 37 25.93 -2.05 -20.89
C SER A 37 25.62 -2.68 -19.53
N VAL A 38 24.35 -3.05 -19.32
CA VAL A 38 23.95 -4.14 -18.39
C VAL A 38 24.93 -5.30 -18.59
N SER A 39 25.40 -5.96 -17.51
CA SER A 39 26.38 -7.05 -17.61
C SER A 39 25.92 -8.05 -18.67
N GLN A 40 26.57 -8.03 -19.84
CA GLN A 40 26.15 -8.84 -20.95
C GLN A 40 26.43 -10.31 -20.60
N PRO A 41 25.46 -11.20 -20.83
CA PRO A 41 25.66 -12.60 -20.52
C PRO A 41 26.85 -13.15 -21.32
N THR A 42 27.64 -14.00 -20.68
CA THR A 42 28.87 -14.59 -21.24
C THR A 42 28.60 -15.72 -22.23
N GLY A 43 27.33 -16.06 -22.44
CA GLY A 43 26.83 -17.04 -23.41
C GLY A 43 25.37 -16.74 -23.77
N PRO A 44 24.84 -17.39 -24.83
CA PRO A 44 23.47 -17.17 -25.28
C PRO A 44 22.46 -17.62 -24.22
N GLU A 45 21.41 -16.84 -24.02
CA GLU A 45 20.37 -17.16 -23.05
C GLU A 45 18.96 -16.76 -23.50
N THR A 46 17.97 -17.39 -22.86
CA THR A 46 16.56 -16.99 -22.92
C THR A 46 16.10 -16.67 -21.50
N SER A 47 15.89 -15.39 -21.22
CA SER A 47 15.77 -14.90 -19.84
C SER A 47 14.80 -13.74 -19.68
N PHE A 48 14.25 -13.64 -18.47
CA PHE A 48 13.71 -12.40 -17.92
C PHE A 48 14.61 -11.89 -16.80
N THR A 49 14.84 -10.59 -16.79
CA THR A 49 15.68 -9.93 -15.78
C THR A 49 15.03 -8.64 -15.32
N LEU A 50 14.79 -8.51 -14.02
CA LEU A 50 14.38 -7.27 -13.39
C LEU A 50 15.62 -6.48 -12.97
N VAL A 51 15.66 -5.19 -13.30
CA VAL A 51 16.79 -4.30 -12.99
C VAL A 51 16.24 -3.00 -12.42
N GLY A 52 16.65 -2.62 -11.21
CA GLY A 52 16.27 -1.34 -10.63
C GLY A 52 17.00 -0.17 -11.30
N SER A 53 16.38 1.02 -11.32
CA SER A 53 17.04 2.27 -11.74
C SER A 53 18.31 2.58 -10.93
N ASN A 54 18.40 2.03 -9.72
CA ASN A 54 19.49 2.23 -8.77
C ASN A 54 20.56 1.11 -8.86
N ASP A 55 20.35 0.09 -9.70
CA ASP A 55 21.38 -0.89 -10.06
C ASP A 55 22.37 -0.22 -11.00
N CYS A 56 23.29 0.51 -10.38
CA CYS A 56 24.36 1.18 -11.08
C CYS A 56 25.37 0.11 -11.55
N ALA A 57 25.18 -0.39 -12.77
CA ALA A 57 26.27 -1.02 -13.50
C ALA A 57 27.29 0.04 -14.00
N ILE A 58 26.99 1.34 -13.89
CA ILE A 58 27.54 2.34 -14.81
C ILE A 58 27.62 3.75 -14.22
N GLY A 59 28.79 4.11 -13.65
CA GLY A 59 29.15 5.51 -13.40
C GLY A 59 30.10 5.72 -12.22
N LEU A 60 31.00 6.71 -12.35
CA LEU A 60 32.01 7.13 -11.36
C LEU A 60 31.41 7.41 -9.96
N ILE A 61 30.11 7.70 -9.88
CA ILE A 61 29.35 7.97 -8.65
C ILE A 61 29.18 6.69 -7.81
N CYS A 62 29.13 5.50 -8.42
CA CYS A 62 29.00 4.24 -7.67
C CYS A 62 30.30 3.77 -7.03
N ALA A 63 31.46 4.09 -7.63
CA ALA A 63 32.79 3.83 -7.04
C ALA A 63 33.05 4.65 -5.75
N LEU A 64 32.20 5.65 -5.48
CA LEU A 64 32.23 6.49 -4.28
C LEU A 64 31.18 6.10 -3.23
N GLY A 65 30.44 4.99 -3.43
CA GLY A 65 29.53 4.45 -2.42
C GLY A 65 28.19 5.18 -2.27
N PHE A 66 27.83 6.09 -3.18
CA PHE A 66 26.53 6.77 -3.15
C PHE A 66 25.45 5.96 -3.89
N LYS A 67 25.07 4.81 -3.32
CA LYS A 67 23.76 4.20 -3.62
C LYS A 67 22.79 4.75 -2.58
N SER A 68 21.79 5.52 -3.00
CA SER A 68 20.66 5.81 -2.12
C SER A 68 19.54 4.84 -2.48
N ASP A 69 19.38 3.82 -1.64
CA ASP A 69 18.15 3.03 -1.63
C ASP A 69 16.94 3.96 -1.60
N PRO A 70 15.86 3.67 -2.36
CA PRO A 70 14.66 4.50 -2.34
C PRO A 70 14.17 4.65 -0.91
N GLN A 71 13.76 5.85 -0.53
CA GLN A 71 13.19 6.11 0.79
C GLN A 71 11.66 5.95 0.77
N PRO A 72 11.02 5.65 1.92
CA PRO A 72 9.56 5.64 2.01
C PRO A 72 8.93 6.93 1.47
N GLY A 73 7.98 6.79 0.56
CA GLY A 73 7.30 7.86 -0.15
C GLY A 73 7.89 8.18 -1.53
N GLU A 74 9.11 7.74 -1.83
CA GLU A 74 9.75 7.96 -3.13
C GLU A 74 9.26 6.96 -4.18
N GLU A 75 9.14 7.45 -5.41
CA GLU A 75 8.92 6.61 -6.60
C GLU A 75 10.25 6.19 -7.19
N PHE A 76 10.34 4.94 -7.65
CA PHE A 76 11.52 4.39 -8.31
C PHE A 76 11.09 3.41 -9.41
N GLU A 77 11.99 3.15 -10.36
CA GLU A 77 11.69 2.34 -11.53
C GLU A 77 12.39 0.99 -11.45
N VAL A 78 11.68 -0.07 -11.85
CA VAL A 78 12.23 -1.40 -12.10
C VAL A 78 11.94 -1.77 -13.54
N LYS A 79 12.98 -2.03 -14.31
CA LYS A 79 12.89 -2.37 -15.72
C LYS A 79 12.90 -3.88 -15.89
N LEU A 80 11.94 -4.38 -16.64
CA LEU A 80 11.86 -5.76 -17.11
C LEU A 80 12.58 -5.87 -18.46
N TYR A 81 13.72 -6.54 -18.45
CA TYR A 81 14.50 -6.86 -19.63
C TYR A 81 14.33 -8.32 -20.05
N VAL A 82 14.45 -8.54 -21.36
CA VAL A 82 14.26 -9.84 -22.00
C VAL A 82 15.45 -10.18 -22.88
N ARG A 83 15.82 -11.47 -22.87
CA ARG A 83 16.68 -12.07 -23.89
C ARG A 83 16.02 -13.32 -24.47
N SER A 84 16.24 -13.53 -25.76
CA SER A 84 15.91 -14.73 -26.51
C SER A 84 16.98 -14.90 -27.58
N ASP A 85 18.21 -15.26 -27.16
CA ASP A 85 19.36 -15.30 -28.06
C ASP A 85 19.35 -16.53 -28.99
N ILE A 86 18.68 -17.60 -28.56
CA ILE A 86 18.72 -18.91 -29.19
C ILE A 86 17.66 -19.02 -30.29
N ASP A 87 16.43 -18.67 -29.96
CA ASP A 87 15.26 -18.86 -30.81
C ASP A 87 14.47 -17.54 -30.93
N GLU A 88 13.85 -17.32 -32.09
CA GLU A 88 12.83 -16.26 -32.26
C GLU A 88 11.59 -16.60 -31.41
N ALA A 89 11.06 -15.62 -30.67
CA ALA A 89 9.89 -15.79 -29.82
C ALA A 89 8.77 -14.79 -30.14
N ASN A 90 7.53 -15.25 -30.07
CA ASN A 90 6.35 -14.46 -30.44
C ASN A 90 5.49 -14.04 -29.26
N LEU A 91 5.59 -14.72 -28.12
CA LEU A 91 4.80 -14.39 -26.93
C LEU A 91 5.70 -14.31 -25.71
N PHE A 92 5.56 -13.21 -24.98
CA PHE A 92 6.30 -12.92 -23.76
C PHE A 92 5.29 -12.71 -22.65
N GLN A 93 5.29 -13.60 -21.65
CA GLN A 93 4.44 -13.51 -20.48
C GLN A 93 5.29 -13.43 -19.21
N ALA A 94 5.27 -12.28 -18.55
CA ALA A 94 5.88 -12.08 -17.25
C ALA A 94 4.80 -11.97 -16.17
N LYS A 95 4.82 -12.91 -15.24
CA LYS A 95 3.96 -12.96 -14.06
C LYS A 95 4.85 -12.73 -12.84
N ILE A 96 4.68 -11.59 -12.19
CA ILE A 96 5.60 -11.07 -11.18
C ILE A 96 4.86 -10.88 -9.86
N LYS A 97 5.52 -11.23 -8.75
CA LYS A 97 5.07 -10.97 -7.38
C LYS A 97 5.95 -9.90 -6.74
N PHE A 98 5.35 -9.02 -5.96
CA PHE A 98 6.06 -8.00 -5.20
C PHE A 98 5.56 -7.89 -3.76
N PRO A 99 6.42 -7.44 -2.82
CA PRO A 99 6.07 -7.32 -1.40
C PRO A 99 5.17 -6.11 -1.15
N VAL A 100 3.86 -6.32 -1.08
CA VAL A 100 2.82 -5.28 -0.88
C VAL A 100 3.01 -4.42 0.37
N ASN A 101 3.74 -4.92 1.37
CA ASN A 101 4.07 -4.17 2.59
C ASN A 101 5.19 -3.16 2.37
N LEU A 102 6.09 -3.41 1.42
CA LEU A 102 7.26 -2.58 1.17
C LEU A 102 7.02 -1.60 0.03
N ILE A 103 6.32 -2.02 -1.03
CA ILE A 103 6.16 -1.24 -2.26
C ILE A 103 4.77 -1.43 -2.87
N GLU A 104 4.33 -0.45 -3.65
CA GLU A 104 3.12 -0.53 -4.49
C GLU A 104 3.43 -0.08 -5.91
N VAL A 105 2.72 -0.64 -6.90
CA VAL A 105 2.82 -0.22 -8.30
C VAL A 105 1.97 1.03 -8.49
N ILE A 106 2.60 2.09 -9.00
CA ILE A 106 1.91 3.32 -9.40
C ILE A 106 1.43 3.22 -10.84
N LYS A 107 2.31 2.72 -11.73
CA LYS A 107 2.01 2.52 -13.15
C LYS A 107 3.00 1.56 -13.79
N ILE A 108 2.61 1.04 -14.95
CA ILE A 108 3.48 0.29 -15.85
C ILE A 108 3.65 1.10 -17.13
N ASN A 109 4.87 1.50 -17.43
CA ASN A 109 5.23 2.21 -18.66
C ASN A 109 5.78 1.23 -19.70
N VAL A 110 5.21 1.23 -20.89
CA VAL A 110 5.62 0.37 -22.02
C VAL A 110 6.34 1.17 -23.12
N GLU A 111 6.67 2.44 -22.86
CA GLU A 111 7.49 3.24 -23.77
C GLU A 111 8.87 2.62 -23.96
N GLY A 112 9.29 2.50 -25.22
CA GLY A 112 10.54 1.82 -25.59
C GLY A 112 10.48 0.29 -25.54
N SER A 113 9.30 -0.29 -25.29
CA SER A 113 9.12 -1.74 -25.37
C SER A 113 9.30 -2.27 -26.79
N PHE A 114 9.89 -3.45 -26.93
CA PHE A 114 9.87 -4.20 -28.19
C PHE A 114 8.53 -4.89 -28.46
N ILE A 115 7.65 -4.99 -27.45
CA ILE A 115 6.30 -5.51 -27.59
C ILE A 115 5.40 -4.43 -28.19
N ASN A 116 4.87 -4.72 -29.37
CA ASN A 116 3.95 -3.82 -30.07
C ASN A 116 2.47 -4.14 -29.80
N ASN A 117 2.16 -5.40 -29.48
CA ASN A 117 0.78 -5.86 -29.29
C ASN A 117 0.59 -6.42 -27.88
N TRP A 118 0.06 -5.60 -26.98
CA TRP A 118 -0.18 -5.99 -25.60
C TRP A 118 -1.49 -6.76 -25.45
N VAL A 119 -1.41 -7.94 -24.85
CA VAL A 119 -2.55 -8.79 -24.52
C VAL A 119 -3.01 -8.50 -23.09
N GLU A 120 -2.05 -8.43 -22.16
CA GLU A 120 -2.26 -8.19 -20.73
C GLU A 120 -1.26 -7.15 -20.23
N ASN A 121 -1.75 -6.17 -19.48
CA ASN A 121 -0.94 -5.19 -18.75
C ASN A 121 -1.70 -4.80 -17.47
N PHE A 122 -1.55 -5.64 -16.45
CA PHE A 122 -2.35 -5.61 -15.25
C PHE A 122 -1.46 -5.64 -14.00
N TYR A 123 -1.93 -4.99 -12.93
CA TYR A 123 -1.34 -5.12 -11.60
C TYR A 123 -2.40 -5.00 -10.51
N ASP A 124 -2.13 -5.63 -9.36
CA ASP A 124 -2.96 -5.58 -8.16
C ASP A 124 -2.10 -5.34 -6.92
N ASN A 125 -2.27 -4.15 -6.33
CA ASN A 125 -1.56 -3.73 -5.12
C ASN A 125 -2.06 -4.40 -3.83
N LEU A 126 -3.22 -5.06 -3.86
CA LEU A 126 -3.72 -5.83 -2.72
C LEU A 126 -3.08 -7.21 -2.66
N THR A 127 -2.97 -7.88 -3.81
CA THR A 127 -2.43 -9.25 -3.89
C THR A 127 -0.94 -9.32 -4.28
N GLY A 128 -0.35 -8.17 -4.64
CA GLY A 128 1.07 -8.05 -4.99
C GLY A 128 1.40 -8.67 -6.34
N GLU A 129 0.47 -8.60 -7.30
CA GLU A 129 0.59 -9.24 -8.60
C GLU A 129 0.83 -8.22 -9.71
N ILE A 130 1.74 -8.54 -10.63
CA ILE A 130 1.88 -7.87 -11.92
C ILE A 130 1.81 -8.95 -12.99
N SER A 131 1.07 -8.65 -14.05
CA SER A 131 0.77 -9.59 -15.10
C SER A 131 0.89 -8.91 -16.46
N LEU A 132 1.95 -9.26 -17.17
CA LEU A 132 2.32 -8.68 -18.46
C LEU A 132 2.34 -9.78 -19.51
N ALA A 133 1.55 -9.63 -20.57
CA ALA A 133 1.57 -10.53 -21.71
C ALA A 133 1.55 -9.74 -23.01
N GLY A 134 2.52 -10.01 -23.88
CA GLY A 134 2.78 -9.24 -25.08
C GLY A 134 3.16 -10.12 -26.25
N GLY A 135 2.60 -9.79 -27.42
CA GLY A 135 2.84 -10.47 -28.68
C GLY A 135 3.78 -9.71 -29.62
N VAL A 136 4.66 -10.44 -30.29
CA VAL A 136 5.47 -9.96 -31.41
C VAL A 136 5.14 -10.82 -32.63
N PRO A 137 4.56 -10.23 -33.71
CA PRO A 137 4.27 -10.97 -34.94
C PRO A 137 5.52 -11.56 -35.60
N ALA A 138 5.33 -12.54 -36.49
CA ALA A 138 6.41 -13.12 -37.30
C ALA A 138 7.27 -12.05 -38.02
N PRO A 139 8.62 -12.19 -38.07
CA PRO A 139 9.40 -13.38 -37.70
C PRO A 139 9.65 -13.53 -36.18
N GLY A 140 8.97 -12.76 -35.33
CA GLY A 140 9.16 -12.82 -33.89
C GLY A 140 10.32 -11.95 -33.42
N PHE A 141 10.65 -12.09 -32.15
CA PHE A 141 11.70 -11.32 -31.50
C PHE A 141 12.86 -12.23 -31.10
N GLN A 142 14.06 -11.87 -31.51
CA GLN A 142 15.31 -12.55 -31.15
C GLN A 142 16.35 -11.50 -30.75
N THR A 143 17.00 -11.70 -29.62
CA THR A 143 18.16 -10.90 -29.22
C THR A 143 19.44 -11.51 -29.78
N ARG A 144 20.56 -10.76 -29.75
CA ARG A 144 21.85 -11.29 -30.17
C ARG A 144 22.84 -11.28 -29.01
N LEU A 145 23.68 -12.31 -28.97
CA LEU A 145 24.80 -12.37 -28.04
C LEU A 145 25.70 -11.14 -28.22
N GLY A 146 26.00 -10.44 -27.13
CA GLY A 146 26.78 -9.19 -27.16
C GLY A 146 25.99 -7.92 -27.50
N GLU A 147 24.66 -8.01 -27.70
CA GLU A 147 23.78 -6.83 -27.72
C GLU A 147 23.14 -6.59 -26.34
N GLU A 148 22.65 -5.38 -26.11
CA GLU A 148 21.93 -5.03 -24.88
C GLU A 148 20.62 -5.82 -24.78
N SER A 149 20.23 -6.19 -23.56
CA SER A 149 18.94 -6.84 -23.32
C SER A 149 17.79 -5.91 -23.70
N ALA A 150 16.70 -6.49 -24.20
CA ALA A 150 15.60 -5.71 -24.74
C ALA A 150 14.61 -5.31 -23.65
N LEU A 151 14.23 -4.03 -23.61
CA LEU A 151 13.26 -3.54 -22.63
C LEU A 151 11.86 -4.04 -23.01
N MET A 152 11.18 -4.72 -22.08
CA MET A 152 9.78 -5.10 -22.24
C MET A 152 8.84 -4.12 -21.55
N ALA A 153 9.13 -3.73 -20.30
CA ALA A 153 8.34 -2.75 -19.58
C ALA A 153 9.15 -2.09 -18.46
N THR A 154 8.74 -0.90 -18.06
CA THR A 154 9.24 -0.21 -16.87
C THR A 154 8.11 -0.16 -15.84
N ILE A 155 8.29 -0.83 -14.72
CA ILE A 155 7.35 -0.82 -13.61
C ILE A 155 7.76 0.32 -12.68
N VAL A 156 6.85 1.26 -12.45
CA VAL A 156 7.07 2.37 -11.52
C VAL A 156 6.44 1.99 -10.19
N PHE A 157 7.31 1.80 -9.20
CA PHE A 157 6.91 1.52 -7.83
C PHE A 157 6.99 2.78 -6.99
N LYS A 158 6.20 2.80 -5.91
CA LYS A 158 6.38 3.72 -4.79
C LYS A 158 6.77 2.94 -3.55
N ALA A 159 7.85 3.37 -2.90
CA ALA A 159 8.28 2.81 -1.64
C ALA A 159 7.30 3.19 -0.53
N LYS A 160 6.83 2.20 0.24
CA LYS A 160 5.89 2.38 1.36
C LYS A 160 6.61 2.38 2.70
N THR A 161 7.49 1.41 2.92
CA THR A 161 8.14 1.19 4.21
C THR A 161 9.56 0.68 4.01
N GLY A 162 10.48 1.11 4.88
CA GLY A 162 11.87 0.67 4.87
C GLY A 162 12.00 -0.83 5.16
N GLY A 163 12.94 -1.49 4.51
CA GLY A 163 13.13 -2.93 4.62
C GLY A 163 13.63 -3.55 3.33
N THR A 164 13.89 -4.85 3.36
CA THR A 164 14.35 -5.62 2.21
C THR A 164 13.28 -6.60 1.75
N GLY A 165 13.20 -6.83 0.45
CA GLY A 165 12.32 -7.83 -0.14
C GLY A 165 12.75 -8.14 -1.56
N THR A 166 11.97 -8.97 -2.25
CA THR A 166 12.30 -9.40 -3.60
C THR A 166 11.08 -9.25 -4.50
N VAL A 167 11.27 -8.62 -5.65
CA VAL A 167 10.32 -8.64 -6.76
C VAL A 167 10.70 -9.83 -7.63
N LEU A 168 9.83 -10.83 -7.69
CA LEU A 168 10.17 -12.15 -8.23
C LEU A 168 9.22 -12.61 -9.32
N PHE A 169 9.74 -13.38 -10.27
CA PHE A 169 8.92 -14.06 -11.27
C PHE A 169 8.31 -15.33 -10.69
N ASN A 170 7.03 -15.58 -10.97
CA ASN A 170 6.41 -16.85 -10.63
C ASN A 170 6.64 -17.92 -11.72
N ASP A 171 6.20 -19.16 -11.48
CA ASP A 171 6.36 -20.28 -12.40
C ASP A 171 5.58 -20.15 -13.71
N ASP A 172 4.48 -19.40 -13.70
CA ASP A 172 3.63 -19.14 -14.87
C ASP A 172 4.25 -18.15 -15.87
N SER A 173 5.43 -17.59 -15.58
CA SER A 173 6.16 -16.76 -16.56
C SER A 173 6.72 -17.62 -17.70
N GLN A 174 6.54 -17.16 -18.95
CA GLN A 174 6.86 -17.92 -20.16
C GLN A 174 7.40 -17.02 -21.28
N ILE A 175 8.25 -17.59 -22.12
CA ILE A 175 8.61 -17.04 -23.45
C ILE A 175 8.31 -18.15 -24.44
N LEU A 176 7.35 -17.94 -25.35
CA LEU A 176 6.95 -18.96 -26.32
C LEU A 176 7.64 -18.74 -27.67
N ARG A 177 8.31 -19.79 -28.13
CA ARG A 177 9.04 -19.81 -29.40
C ARG A 177 8.11 -19.67 -30.60
N ASN A 178 8.54 -18.90 -31.60
CA ASN A 178 7.81 -18.60 -32.83
C ASN A 178 7.41 -19.87 -33.61
N THR A 179 8.29 -20.86 -33.69
CA THR A 179 8.10 -22.03 -34.57
C THR A 179 7.07 -23.04 -34.06
N ASP A 180 7.05 -23.30 -32.76
CA ASP A 180 6.29 -24.41 -32.15
C ASP A 180 5.58 -24.07 -30.84
N ASN A 181 5.68 -22.82 -30.38
CA ASN A 181 5.15 -22.35 -29.09
C ASN A 181 5.69 -23.08 -27.86
N GLU A 182 6.86 -23.73 -27.94
CA GLU A 182 7.50 -24.29 -26.75
C GLU A 182 7.88 -23.14 -25.79
N ASN A 183 7.70 -23.35 -24.48
CA ASN A 183 8.23 -22.44 -23.47
C ASN A 183 9.75 -22.56 -23.38
N ILE A 184 10.44 -21.54 -23.89
CA ILE A 184 11.89 -21.46 -23.95
C ILE A 184 12.48 -20.58 -22.84
N LEU A 185 11.69 -20.02 -21.93
CA LEU A 185 12.21 -19.27 -20.77
C LEU A 185 13.02 -20.21 -19.86
N LYS A 186 14.32 -19.96 -19.71
CA LYS A 186 15.22 -20.77 -18.86
C LYS A 186 15.70 -20.05 -17.62
N ILE A 187 15.86 -18.73 -17.68
CA ILE A 187 16.46 -17.95 -16.59
C ILE A 187 15.50 -16.84 -16.15
N LYS A 188 15.24 -16.78 -14.85
CA LYS A 188 14.50 -15.70 -14.19
C LYS A 188 15.45 -15.03 -13.21
N ARG A 189 15.76 -13.76 -13.43
CA ARG A 189 16.57 -12.95 -12.51
C ARG A 189 15.66 -11.97 -11.80
N ASP A 190 15.30 -12.34 -10.58
CA ASP A 190 14.52 -11.54 -9.67
C ASP A 190 15.30 -10.28 -9.25
N TYR A 191 14.58 -9.30 -8.70
CA TYR A 191 15.16 -8.06 -8.21
C TYR A 191 15.03 -7.95 -6.70
N ASP A 192 16.15 -8.07 -6.00
CA ASP A 192 16.23 -7.78 -4.58
C ASP A 192 16.20 -6.27 -4.36
N ILE A 193 15.22 -5.83 -3.59
CA ILE A 193 15.03 -4.43 -3.24
C ILE A 193 15.38 -4.18 -1.79
N SER A 194 16.14 -3.13 -1.56
CA SER A 194 16.35 -2.50 -0.25
C SER A 194 15.71 -1.13 -0.30
N ILE A 195 14.72 -0.87 0.55
CA ILE A 195 14.17 0.46 0.80
C ILE A 195 14.90 1.02 2.00
N GLY A 196 15.53 2.17 1.82
CA GLY A 196 16.31 2.80 2.86
C GLY A 196 15.43 3.05 4.08
N THR A 197 15.96 2.73 5.25
CA THR A 197 15.34 3.18 6.48
C THR A 197 15.60 4.66 6.57
N LYS A 198 14.58 5.50 6.32
CA LYS A 198 14.64 6.89 6.77
C LYS A 198 15.11 6.84 8.22
N PRO A 199 16.15 7.59 8.65
CA PRO A 199 16.51 7.65 10.06
C PRO A 199 15.28 8.17 10.79
N SER A 200 14.52 7.22 11.33
CA SER A 200 13.48 7.50 12.29
C SER A 200 14.20 8.09 13.48
N PRO A 201 13.67 9.13 14.13
CA PRO A 201 14.05 9.38 15.52
C PRO A 201 13.96 8.03 16.27
N THR A 202 14.92 7.78 17.15
CA THR A 202 14.99 6.69 18.14
C THR A 202 13.61 6.03 18.36
N PRO A 203 13.50 4.70 18.22
CA PRO A 203 12.27 4.01 17.85
C PRO A 203 11.07 4.48 18.67
N THR A 204 10.11 5.10 18.00
CA THR A 204 8.73 4.95 18.42
C THR A 204 8.34 3.54 18.01
N PRO A 205 7.95 2.65 18.95
CA PRO A 205 7.57 1.28 18.63
C PRO A 205 6.44 1.27 17.59
N ALA A 206 6.20 0.12 16.96
CA ALA A 206 5.00 -0.15 16.15
C ALA A 206 3.77 0.54 16.77
N PRO A 207 2.75 0.99 16.01
CA PRO A 207 1.47 1.21 16.64
C PRO A 207 1.06 -0.15 17.20
N GLU A 208 1.39 -0.39 18.46
CA GLU A 208 0.63 -1.29 19.29
C GLU A 208 -0.81 -0.84 19.02
N SER A 209 -1.63 -1.74 18.49
CA SER A 209 -3.05 -1.48 18.54
C SER A 209 -3.34 -1.24 20.02
N TYR A 210 -3.71 -0.03 20.39
CA TYR A 210 -4.12 0.32 21.74
C TYR A 210 -5.40 1.12 21.64
N SER A 211 -6.28 0.95 22.61
CA SER A 211 -7.44 1.80 22.79
C SER A 211 -7.02 3.00 23.63
N ARG A 212 -7.39 4.20 23.21
CA ARG A 212 -7.01 5.41 23.94
C ARG A 212 -8.01 5.76 25.03
N VAL A 213 -7.51 6.34 26.12
CA VAL A 213 -8.31 6.85 27.24
C VAL A 213 -7.82 8.23 27.68
N PHE A 214 -8.73 9.10 28.09
CA PHE A 214 -8.40 10.40 28.67
C PHE A 214 -9.46 10.88 29.68
N ILE A 215 -9.11 11.86 30.49
CA ILE A 215 -10.02 12.60 31.39
C ILE A 215 -10.35 13.97 30.77
N THR A 216 -11.61 14.39 30.70
CA THR A 216 -11.93 15.66 30.01
C THR A 216 -11.28 16.87 30.69
N SER A 217 -10.68 17.79 29.93
CA SER A 217 -10.12 19.05 30.45
C SER A 217 -11.17 20.00 31.03
N THR A 218 -12.44 19.78 30.66
CA THR A 218 -13.58 20.52 31.18
C THR A 218 -14.40 19.66 32.10
N ALA A 219 -14.88 20.31 33.15
CA ALA A 219 -15.76 19.75 34.15
C ALA A 219 -17.23 19.97 33.77
N TYR A 220 -18.09 19.08 34.21
CA TYR A 220 -19.52 19.11 34.00
C TYR A 220 -20.23 18.77 35.31
N ASN A 221 -21.35 19.42 35.58
CA ASN A 221 -22.22 18.96 36.64
C ASN A 221 -22.90 17.64 36.26
N GLY A 222 -23.63 17.07 37.22
CA GLY A 222 -24.36 15.81 37.08
C GLY A 222 -25.41 15.80 35.97
N ASN A 223 -25.80 16.93 35.39
CA ASN A 223 -26.68 16.94 34.21
C ASN A 223 -25.84 16.82 32.92
N LEU A 224 -25.37 15.61 32.65
CA LEU A 224 -24.64 15.30 31.42
C LEU A 224 -25.56 15.13 30.21
N GLY A 225 -26.87 15.01 30.43
CA GLY A 225 -27.86 14.62 29.41
C GLY A 225 -27.99 13.09 29.30
N GLY A 226 -27.76 12.37 30.40
CA GLY A 226 -27.69 10.91 30.41
C GLY A 226 -26.41 10.34 29.81
N LEU A 227 -26.34 9.02 29.69
CA LEU A 227 -25.19 8.32 29.11
C LEU A 227 -24.87 8.79 27.69
N SER A 228 -25.90 9.00 26.86
CA SER A 228 -25.74 9.53 25.50
C SER A 228 -25.19 10.96 25.48
N GLY A 229 -25.60 11.79 26.44
CA GLY A 229 -25.08 13.15 26.58
C GLY A 229 -23.63 13.18 27.07
N ALA A 230 -23.25 12.25 27.95
CA ALA A 230 -21.87 12.04 28.37
C ALA A 230 -20.98 11.54 27.22
N ASP A 231 -21.47 10.59 26.41
CA ASP A 231 -20.77 10.11 25.21
C ASP A 231 -20.56 11.25 24.19
N SER A 232 -21.59 12.07 23.97
CA SER A 232 -21.48 13.25 23.09
C SER A 232 -20.46 14.26 23.60
N LYS A 233 -20.35 14.44 24.92
CA LYS A 233 -19.30 15.27 25.54
C LYS A 233 -17.91 14.68 25.31
N CYS A 234 -17.75 13.36 25.47
CA CYS A 234 -16.48 12.69 25.15
C CYS A 234 -16.09 12.85 23.68
N GLN A 235 -17.03 12.60 22.76
CA GLN A 235 -16.78 12.77 21.33
C GLN A 235 -16.43 14.22 20.99
N ALA A 236 -17.16 15.21 21.51
CA ALA A 236 -16.87 16.62 21.27
C ALA A 236 -15.47 17.04 21.76
N ARG A 237 -14.99 16.47 22.87
CA ARG A 237 -13.63 16.71 23.37
C ARG A 237 -12.58 16.06 22.47
N ALA A 238 -12.81 14.83 22.07
CA ALA A 238 -11.92 14.15 21.13
C ALA A 238 -11.84 14.87 19.78
N ASP A 239 -12.97 15.33 19.25
CA ASP A 239 -13.05 16.08 17.99
C ASP A 239 -12.33 17.43 18.11
N ALA A 240 -12.52 18.16 19.21
CA ALA A 240 -11.83 19.43 19.46
C ALA A 240 -10.30 19.27 19.53
N ALA A 241 -9.82 18.12 20.01
CA ALA A 241 -8.41 17.77 20.04
C ALA A 241 -7.92 17.02 18.77
N ASN A 242 -8.79 16.84 17.77
CA ASN A 242 -8.52 16.11 16.53
C ASN A 242 -8.02 14.67 16.76
N LEU A 243 -8.54 13.98 17.77
CA LEU A 243 -8.12 12.61 18.10
C LEU A 243 -8.65 11.56 17.10
N GLY A 244 -9.73 11.86 16.37
CA GLY A 244 -10.44 10.90 15.54
C GLY A 244 -11.05 9.75 16.35
N GLY A 245 -11.61 8.73 15.70
CA GLY A 245 -12.21 7.58 16.40
C GLY A 245 -13.59 7.88 17.02
N THR A 246 -14.17 6.86 17.66
CA THR A 246 -15.46 6.97 18.38
C THR A 246 -15.21 6.90 19.87
N TRP A 247 -15.80 7.80 20.65
CA TRP A 247 -15.52 7.92 22.09
C TRP A 247 -16.79 7.82 22.91
N LYS A 248 -16.71 7.08 24.02
CA LYS A 248 -17.79 6.96 24.99
C LYS A 248 -17.28 7.20 26.40
N ALA A 249 -18.15 7.69 27.27
CA ALA A 249 -17.80 7.92 28.67
C ALA A 249 -17.70 6.61 29.46
N TRP A 250 -16.77 6.50 30.40
CA TRP A 250 -16.87 5.47 31.44
C TRP A 250 -17.87 5.94 32.49
N LEU A 251 -19.13 5.56 32.27
CA LEU A 251 -20.27 6.05 33.03
C LEU A 251 -21.37 4.99 33.03
N SER A 252 -21.97 4.75 34.19
CA SER A 252 -23.14 3.89 34.35
C SER A 252 -24.31 4.70 34.89
N ASP A 253 -25.52 4.24 34.61
CA ASP A 253 -26.74 4.69 35.28
C ASP A 253 -27.38 3.53 36.05
N ASP A 254 -28.66 3.63 36.39
CA ASP A 254 -29.42 2.61 37.12
C ASP A 254 -29.87 1.42 36.25
N VAL A 255 -29.70 1.50 34.92
CA VAL A 255 -30.14 0.48 33.96
C VAL A 255 -28.98 -0.13 33.17
N SER A 256 -28.05 0.69 32.72
CA SER A 256 -26.96 0.37 31.80
C SER A 256 -25.61 0.65 32.44
N SER A 257 -24.70 -0.32 32.34
CA SER A 257 -23.36 -0.22 32.90
C SER A 257 -22.30 0.02 31.83
N SER A 258 -21.15 0.59 32.22
CA SER A 258 -19.96 0.69 31.36
C SER A 258 -19.62 -0.67 30.72
N ALA A 259 -19.66 -1.76 31.49
CA ALA A 259 -19.38 -3.10 31.00
C ALA A 259 -20.32 -3.57 29.87
N THR A 260 -21.59 -3.14 29.88
CA THR A 260 -22.55 -3.54 28.84
C THR A 260 -22.52 -2.65 27.60
N ARG A 261 -22.04 -1.40 27.72
CA ARG A 261 -22.19 -0.38 26.67
C ARG A 261 -20.89 -0.01 25.94
N LEU A 262 -19.74 -0.37 26.49
CA LEU A 262 -18.42 -0.11 25.93
C LEU A 262 -17.87 -1.36 25.23
N ASN A 263 -17.05 -1.17 24.19
CA ASN A 263 -16.30 -2.25 23.57
C ASN A 263 -15.17 -2.73 24.48
N HIS A 264 -14.99 -4.05 24.56
CA HIS A 264 -13.94 -4.67 25.39
C HIS A 264 -12.69 -4.88 24.54
N SER A 265 -11.75 -3.94 24.64
CA SER A 265 -10.46 -4.01 23.94
C SER A 265 -9.68 -5.26 24.36
N SER A 266 -9.26 -6.07 23.39
CA SER A 266 -8.30 -7.17 23.58
C SER A 266 -6.84 -6.70 23.55
N VAL A 267 -6.64 -5.38 23.43
CA VAL A 267 -5.34 -4.73 23.30
C VAL A 267 -5.23 -3.60 24.34
N PRO A 268 -4.01 -3.10 24.66
CA PRO A 268 -3.82 -2.21 25.80
C PRO A 268 -4.67 -0.94 25.76
N TYR A 269 -5.15 -0.50 26.91
CA TYR A 269 -5.63 0.86 27.12
C TYR A 269 -4.46 1.77 27.44
N LYS A 270 -4.30 2.87 26.71
CA LYS A 270 -3.24 3.85 26.96
C LYS A 270 -3.79 5.25 27.14
N THR A 271 -3.19 6.00 28.07
CA THR A 271 -3.36 7.45 28.13
C THR A 271 -2.78 8.12 26.87
N LEU A 272 -3.19 9.35 26.57
CA LEU A 272 -2.70 10.08 25.39
C LEU A 272 -1.20 10.42 25.44
N ASP A 273 -0.55 10.35 26.62
CA ASP A 273 0.91 10.44 26.79
C ASP A 273 1.62 9.08 26.62
N GLY A 274 0.88 8.03 26.24
CA GLY A 274 1.41 6.72 25.87
C GLY A 274 1.63 5.74 27.04
N LYS A 275 1.24 6.08 28.27
CA LYS A 275 1.35 5.15 29.41
C LYS A 275 0.26 4.09 29.34
N VAL A 276 0.64 2.83 29.56
CA VAL A 276 -0.31 1.71 29.68
C VAL A 276 -1.11 1.87 30.96
N VAL A 277 -2.42 1.92 30.82
CA VAL A 277 -3.39 1.92 31.92
C VAL A 277 -3.71 0.49 32.31
N ALA A 278 -3.98 -0.35 31.31
CA ALA A 278 -4.27 -1.76 31.42
C ALA A 278 -3.94 -2.48 30.11
N ASP A 279 -3.60 -3.76 30.14
CA ASP A 279 -3.20 -4.57 28.97
C ASP A 279 -4.40 -4.99 28.10
N ASN A 280 -5.61 -5.03 28.67
CA ASN A 280 -6.87 -5.34 28.01
C ASN A 280 -8.06 -5.01 28.94
N TRP A 281 -9.29 -5.39 28.57
CA TRP A 281 -10.49 -5.17 29.38
C TRP A 281 -10.46 -5.90 30.74
N ASP A 282 -9.95 -7.13 30.78
CA ASP A 282 -9.90 -7.91 32.01
C ASP A 282 -8.95 -7.23 33.01
N ASP A 283 -7.77 -6.76 32.56
CA ASP A 283 -6.83 -5.98 33.38
C ASP A 283 -7.45 -4.64 33.82
N LEU A 284 -8.17 -3.93 32.94
CA LEU A 284 -8.84 -2.66 33.29
C LEU A 284 -9.84 -2.81 34.46
N THR A 285 -10.42 -4.00 34.62
CA THR A 285 -11.53 -4.26 35.55
C THR A 285 -11.16 -5.17 36.72
N ASP A 286 -9.87 -5.49 36.90
CA ASP A 286 -9.40 -6.47 37.90
C ASP A 286 -9.28 -5.91 39.34
N GLY A 287 -9.32 -4.59 39.49
CA GLY A 287 -9.10 -3.91 40.77
C GLY A 287 -7.92 -2.94 40.79
N SER A 288 -7.04 -2.99 39.79
CA SER A 288 -5.79 -2.24 39.70
C SER A 288 -5.49 -1.72 38.30
N LEU A 289 -4.79 -0.59 38.21
CA LEU A 289 -4.31 0.01 36.98
C LEU A 289 -2.79 0.11 37.04
N GLN A 290 -2.13 -0.09 35.90
CA GLN A 290 -0.69 0.12 35.78
C GLN A 290 -0.35 1.62 35.91
N ASN A 291 -1.17 2.49 35.32
CA ASN A 291 -1.09 3.94 35.43
C ASN A 291 -2.48 4.58 35.58
N ALA A 292 -2.55 5.70 36.29
CA ALA A 292 -3.79 6.46 36.47
C ALA A 292 -4.19 7.19 35.17
N ILE A 293 -5.49 7.40 34.99
CA ILE A 293 -6.05 8.11 33.84
C ILE A 293 -6.07 9.62 34.13
N SER A 294 -4.88 10.24 34.16
CA SER A 294 -4.71 11.64 34.60
C SER A 294 -4.30 12.60 33.46
N VAL A 295 -4.57 12.22 32.20
CA VAL A 295 -4.18 13.01 31.01
C VAL A 295 -5.41 13.41 30.24
N THR A 296 -5.51 14.69 29.88
CA THR A 296 -6.65 15.25 29.15
C THR A 296 -6.59 15.05 27.65
N GLU A 297 -7.67 15.35 26.93
CA GLU A 297 -7.73 15.30 25.46
C GLU A 297 -6.64 16.14 24.77
N ASN A 298 -6.12 17.16 25.47
CA ASN A 298 -5.05 18.03 24.99
C ASN A 298 -3.65 17.51 25.32
N ASN A 299 -3.55 16.27 25.80
CA ASN A 299 -2.32 15.63 26.28
C ASN A 299 -1.62 16.40 27.42
N THR A 300 -2.42 17.01 28.31
CA THR A 300 -1.93 17.72 29.50
C THR A 300 -2.35 16.99 30.76
N PHE A 301 -1.49 17.00 31.79
CA PHE A 301 -1.81 16.38 33.08
C PHE A 301 -2.95 17.13 33.77
N PHE A 302 -4.00 16.41 34.16
CA PHE A 302 -5.11 16.95 34.93
C PHE A 302 -4.63 17.23 36.35
N LYS A 303 -4.63 18.51 36.75
CA LYS A 303 -4.12 18.93 38.07
C LYS A 303 -5.25 19.04 39.07
N SER A 304 -5.77 17.91 39.53
CA SER A 304 -6.50 17.86 40.79
C SER A 304 -6.77 16.41 41.14
N GLU A 305 -6.47 16.01 42.38
CA GLU A 305 -7.05 14.83 43.05
C GLU A 305 -8.57 15.04 43.23
N SER A 306 -9.27 15.22 42.12
CA SER A 306 -10.67 15.59 42.06
C SER A 306 -11.49 14.39 41.64
N CYS A 307 -12.74 14.43 42.07
CA CYS A 307 -13.78 13.55 41.63
C CYS A 307 -13.90 13.56 40.09
N VAL A 308 -14.09 12.39 39.48
CA VAL A 308 -14.34 12.15 38.05
C VAL A 308 -15.62 11.33 37.91
N TRP A 309 -16.65 11.84 37.26
CA TRP A 309 -17.96 11.17 37.24
C TRP A 309 -17.89 9.79 36.59
N THR A 310 -18.40 8.77 37.30
CA THR A 310 -18.39 7.37 36.85
C THR A 310 -19.65 6.60 37.21
N GLN A 311 -20.15 6.67 38.46
CA GLN A 311 -21.20 5.80 39.00
C GLN A 311 -21.00 4.30 38.68
N THR A 312 -19.75 3.87 38.52
CA THR A 312 -19.38 2.57 37.96
C THR A 312 -18.43 1.85 38.91
N LYS A 313 -18.68 0.56 39.17
CA LYS A 313 -17.78 -0.29 39.95
C LYS A 313 -16.49 -0.56 39.18
N VAL A 314 -15.44 -1.00 39.87
CA VAL A 314 -14.19 -1.41 39.22
C VAL A 314 -14.40 -2.52 38.18
N SER A 315 -15.37 -3.40 38.39
CA SER A 315 -15.75 -4.44 37.41
C SER A 315 -16.49 -3.91 36.16
N GLY A 316 -16.68 -2.60 36.02
CA GLY A 316 -17.51 -1.97 34.98
C GLY A 316 -19.02 -2.12 35.21
N ALA A 317 -19.45 -2.81 36.27
CA ALA A 317 -20.86 -2.97 36.62
C ALA A 317 -21.45 -1.69 37.25
N LEU A 318 -22.77 -1.56 37.19
CA LEU A 318 -23.47 -0.42 37.81
C LEU A 318 -23.35 -0.45 39.34
N ILE A 319 -23.38 0.73 39.94
CA ILE A 319 -23.55 0.92 41.37
C ILE A 319 -25.02 1.20 41.65
N GLU A 320 -25.64 0.38 42.50
CA GLU A 320 -27.05 0.55 42.87
C GLU A 320 -27.23 1.80 43.74
N SER A 321 -28.01 2.76 43.25
CA SER A 321 -28.38 4.01 43.93
C SER A 321 -29.46 3.79 45.01
N LYS A 322 -29.11 3.09 46.10
CA LYS A 322 -30.07 2.61 47.12
C LYS A 322 -30.05 3.36 48.47
N SER A 323 -29.39 4.50 48.59
CA SER A 323 -29.46 5.36 49.79
C SER A 323 -30.22 6.65 49.49
N GLN A 324 -30.82 7.28 50.52
CA GLN A 324 -31.76 8.41 50.36
C GLN A 324 -31.22 9.57 49.50
N ASN A 325 -29.89 9.78 49.48
CA ASN A 325 -29.27 10.87 48.71
C ASN A 325 -28.33 10.38 47.59
N LEU A 326 -28.01 9.08 47.51
CA LEU A 326 -27.17 8.53 46.44
C LEU A 326 -28.06 8.17 45.25
N THR A 327 -28.21 9.10 44.32
CA THR A 327 -29.13 8.96 43.18
C THR A 327 -28.42 8.72 41.85
N GLY A 328 -27.08 8.82 41.80
CA GLY A 328 -26.35 8.79 40.53
C GLY A 328 -26.74 9.94 39.61
N CYS A 329 -27.09 11.10 40.20
CA CYS A 329 -27.61 12.26 39.49
C CYS A 329 -28.82 11.94 38.60
N ASN A 330 -29.68 11.02 39.05
CA ASN A 330 -30.82 10.50 38.32
C ASN A 330 -30.45 10.05 36.89
N GLY A 331 -29.44 9.19 36.79
CA GLY A 331 -28.86 8.76 35.53
C GLY A 331 -28.15 9.91 34.79
N PHE A 332 -27.49 10.80 35.53
CA PHE A 332 -26.83 12.00 35.02
C PHE A 332 -27.71 12.94 34.16
N THR A 333 -28.94 13.17 34.62
CA THR A 333 -29.90 14.10 33.99
C THR A 333 -30.23 15.33 34.85
N VAL A 334 -29.70 15.39 36.08
CA VAL A 334 -29.95 16.50 37.01
C VAL A 334 -28.66 17.00 37.66
N ALA A 335 -28.65 18.28 38.03
CA ALA A 335 -27.56 18.96 38.73
C ALA A 335 -28.03 19.46 40.11
N ASP A 336 -28.49 18.53 40.95
CA ASP A 336 -29.07 18.82 42.27
C ASP A 336 -28.06 18.57 43.41
N LYS A 337 -28.52 18.61 44.67
CA LYS A 337 -27.67 18.36 45.85
C LYS A 337 -27.60 16.88 46.25
N ASN A 338 -28.17 15.98 45.46
CA ASN A 338 -27.96 14.55 45.66
C ASN A 338 -26.54 14.19 45.21
N ILE A 339 -26.09 12.99 45.57
CA ILE A 339 -24.72 12.55 45.33
C ILE A 339 -24.66 11.43 44.30
N SER A 340 -23.51 11.34 43.63
CA SER A 340 -23.13 10.24 42.74
C SER A 340 -21.72 9.77 43.07
N TYR A 341 -21.44 8.50 42.79
CA TYR A 341 -20.08 8.00 42.84
C TYR A 341 -19.24 8.59 41.72
N CYS A 342 -17.98 8.81 42.08
CA CYS A 342 -16.95 9.18 41.16
C CYS A 342 -15.63 8.49 41.47
N GLY A 343 -14.80 8.42 40.44
CA GLY A 343 -13.39 8.15 40.56
C GLY A 343 -12.63 9.27 41.23
N VAL A 344 -11.47 8.97 41.79
CA VAL A 344 -10.49 9.96 42.23
C VAL A 344 -9.33 9.95 41.24
N ASP A 345 -9.12 11.07 40.56
CA ASP A 345 -7.98 11.23 39.65
C ASP A 345 -6.65 10.92 40.35
N GLY A 346 -5.73 10.29 39.63
CA GLY A 346 -4.43 9.85 40.15
C GLY A 346 -4.45 8.48 40.84
N SER A 347 -5.63 7.93 41.15
CA SER A 347 -5.75 6.60 41.75
C SER A 347 -5.42 5.49 40.76
N LYS A 348 -4.77 4.44 41.27
CA LYS A 348 -4.41 3.23 40.51
C LYS A 348 -5.09 1.97 41.05
N ASP A 349 -5.82 2.07 42.14
CA ASP A 349 -6.66 1.00 42.67
C ASP A 349 -8.12 1.30 42.33
N SER A 350 -9.05 0.49 42.83
CA SER A 350 -10.50 0.67 42.58
C SER A 350 -11.06 2.08 42.85
N ASN A 351 -10.34 2.95 43.59
CA ASN A 351 -10.74 4.34 43.79
C ASN A 351 -10.74 5.16 42.50
N TRP A 352 -10.06 4.71 41.43
CA TRP A 352 -10.05 5.39 40.13
C TRP A 352 -11.45 5.49 39.51
N THR A 353 -12.38 4.59 39.86
CA THR A 353 -13.77 4.65 39.38
C THR A 353 -14.80 4.73 40.50
N GLN A 354 -14.47 4.37 41.74
CA GLN A 354 -15.45 4.40 42.84
C GLN A 354 -14.81 4.83 44.17
N GLY A 355 -14.01 5.91 44.13
CA GLY A 355 -13.22 6.38 45.27
C GLY A 355 -13.89 7.44 46.13
N SER A 356 -14.84 8.21 45.58
CA SER A 356 -15.49 9.29 46.30
C SER A 356 -16.96 9.44 45.94
N LEU A 357 -17.65 10.30 46.68
CA LEU A 357 -19.02 10.72 46.48
C LEU A 357 -19.05 12.23 46.37
N GLU A 358 -19.72 12.74 45.34
CA GLU A 358 -19.87 14.18 45.17
C GLU A 358 -21.26 14.60 44.80
N SER A 359 -21.57 15.87 45.09
CA SER A 359 -22.88 16.45 44.81
C SER A 359 -23.05 16.74 43.31
N CYS A 360 -24.20 16.37 42.77
CA CYS A 360 -24.51 16.48 41.34
C CYS A 360 -24.49 17.92 40.81
N ASN A 361 -24.54 18.93 41.66
CA ASN A 361 -24.44 20.33 41.29
C ASN A 361 -23.00 20.85 41.14
N ILE A 362 -21.99 20.05 41.51
CA ILE A 362 -20.58 20.39 41.37
C ILE A 362 -20.05 19.92 40.02
N GLU A 363 -19.20 20.71 39.40
CA GLU A 363 -18.60 20.38 38.11
C GLU A 363 -17.38 19.47 38.29
N HIS A 364 -17.44 18.28 37.69
CA HIS A 364 -16.34 17.32 37.63
C HIS A 364 -16.13 16.78 36.20
N PRO A 365 -14.89 16.41 35.83
CA PRO A 365 -14.62 15.80 34.53
C PRO A 365 -15.22 14.39 34.40
N ILE A 366 -15.16 13.84 33.20
CA ILE A 366 -15.51 12.44 32.88
C ILE A 366 -14.33 11.73 32.21
N TYR A 367 -14.24 10.41 32.36
CA TYR A 367 -13.31 9.59 31.57
C TYR A 367 -13.92 9.22 30.23
N CYS A 368 -13.12 9.28 29.16
CA CYS A 368 -13.51 8.98 27.80
C CYS A 368 -12.64 7.86 27.23
N PHE A 369 -13.30 6.82 26.70
CA PHE A 369 -12.68 5.61 26.17
C PHE A 369 -12.98 5.48 24.68
N GLU A 370 -11.94 5.25 23.89
CA GLU A 370 -12.06 4.97 22.46
C GLU A 370 -12.75 3.62 22.22
N GLN A 371 -13.67 3.59 21.26
CA GLN A 371 -14.42 2.42 20.84
C GLN A 371 -13.80 1.89 19.55
N THR A 372 -12.89 0.92 19.66
CA THR A 372 -12.29 0.25 18.50
C THR A 372 -13.31 -0.69 17.86
N ALA A 373 -13.48 -0.61 16.54
CA ALA A 373 -14.36 -1.54 15.82
C ALA A 373 -13.72 -2.94 15.80
N VAL A 374 -14.40 -3.93 16.37
CA VAL A 374 -14.01 -5.33 16.20
C VAL A 374 -14.14 -5.66 14.71
N SER A 375 -13.02 -5.93 14.04
CA SER A 375 -13.07 -6.47 12.67
C SER A 375 -13.72 -7.85 12.72
N ALA A 376 -14.82 -8.02 12.00
CA ALA A 376 -15.52 -9.30 11.93
C ALA A 376 -14.62 -10.39 11.30
N PRO A 377 -14.70 -11.66 11.73
CA PRO A 377 -13.94 -12.74 11.11
C PRO A 377 -14.28 -12.89 9.61
N PRO A 378 -13.31 -13.22 8.74
CA PRO A 378 -13.60 -13.49 7.34
C PRO A 378 -14.49 -14.72 7.22
N THR A 379 -15.62 -14.55 6.53
CA THR A 379 -16.49 -15.65 6.09
C THR A 379 -15.73 -16.51 5.07
N PRO A 380 -15.84 -17.86 5.11
CA PRO A 380 -15.11 -18.72 4.17
C PRO A 380 -15.54 -18.48 2.71
N THR A 381 -14.56 -18.15 1.87
CA THR A 381 -14.70 -18.06 0.41
C THR A 381 -14.96 -19.46 -0.19
N PRO A 382 -15.89 -19.59 -1.15
CA PRO A 382 -16.21 -20.87 -1.79
C PRO A 382 -15.05 -21.45 -2.60
N THR A 383 -15.00 -22.78 -2.61
CA THR A 383 -14.10 -23.66 -3.38
C THR A 383 -14.10 -23.34 -4.89
N PRO A 384 -12.95 -23.42 -5.58
CA PRO A 384 -12.89 -23.18 -7.03
C PRO A 384 -13.67 -24.26 -7.79
N THR A 385 -14.54 -23.81 -8.69
CA THR A 385 -15.26 -24.65 -9.64
C THR A 385 -14.36 -24.94 -10.84
N SER A 386 -14.25 -26.21 -11.21
CA SER A 386 -13.50 -26.70 -12.38
C SER A 386 -14.05 -26.14 -13.68
N THR A 387 -13.17 -25.62 -14.54
CA THR A 387 -13.44 -25.15 -15.91
C THR A 387 -13.98 -26.30 -16.79
N PRO A 388 -15.06 -26.09 -17.57
CA PRO A 388 -15.58 -27.10 -18.48
C PRO A 388 -14.68 -27.25 -19.73
N THR A 389 -14.55 -28.49 -20.20
CA THR A 389 -13.86 -28.86 -21.45
C THR A 389 -14.77 -28.59 -22.65
N SER A 390 -14.28 -27.84 -23.64
CA SER A 390 -15.03 -27.44 -24.85
C SER A 390 -14.73 -28.35 -26.06
N PRO A 391 -15.57 -28.37 -27.12
CA PRO A 391 -15.47 -29.31 -28.24
C PRO A 391 -14.44 -28.91 -29.33
N PRO A 392 -14.00 -29.85 -30.20
CA PRO A 392 -12.99 -29.61 -31.24
C PRO A 392 -13.43 -28.64 -32.34
N GLY A 393 -12.57 -27.65 -32.62
CA GLY A 393 -12.76 -26.68 -33.72
C GLY A 393 -13.31 -25.32 -33.30
N GLN A 394 -13.27 -24.98 -32.00
CA GLN A 394 -13.71 -23.69 -31.49
C GLN A 394 -12.80 -22.55 -31.99
N LYS A 395 -13.39 -21.43 -32.43
CA LYS A 395 -12.63 -20.20 -32.73
C LYS A 395 -11.82 -19.76 -31.51
N GLY A 396 -10.55 -19.44 -31.73
CA GLY A 396 -9.60 -19.10 -30.68
C GLY A 396 -8.80 -20.27 -30.11
N ASP A 397 -9.03 -21.52 -30.55
CA ASP A 397 -8.18 -22.68 -30.21
C ASP A 397 -7.21 -22.96 -31.37
N GLY A 398 -6.15 -22.16 -31.47
CA GLY A 398 -5.23 -22.15 -32.60
C GLY A 398 -4.35 -23.40 -32.68
N ASN A 399 -4.00 -23.99 -31.53
CA ASN A 399 -3.19 -25.21 -31.47
C ASN A 399 -4.05 -26.50 -31.50
N LYS A 400 -5.38 -26.38 -31.46
CA LYS A 400 -6.36 -27.48 -31.48
C LYS A 400 -6.27 -28.41 -30.28
N ASP A 401 -5.91 -27.88 -29.11
CA ASP A 401 -5.83 -28.64 -27.86
C ASP A 401 -7.12 -28.63 -27.03
N ASN A 402 -8.18 -27.99 -27.55
CA ASN A 402 -9.49 -27.77 -26.92
C ASN A 402 -9.47 -26.85 -25.69
N LYS A 403 -8.42 -26.06 -25.51
CA LYS A 403 -8.34 -25.00 -24.52
C LYS A 403 -8.11 -23.69 -25.26
N ILE A 404 -8.72 -22.63 -24.77
CA ILE A 404 -8.45 -21.28 -25.27
C ILE A 404 -7.62 -20.59 -24.20
N ASN A 405 -6.34 -20.41 -24.50
CA ASN A 405 -5.38 -19.81 -23.61
C ASN A 405 -4.33 -19.00 -24.37
N LEU A 406 -3.28 -18.56 -23.68
CA LEU A 406 -2.27 -17.69 -24.28
C LEU A 406 -1.39 -18.40 -25.31
N ILE A 407 -1.32 -19.73 -25.32
CA ILE A 407 -0.65 -20.51 -26.37
C ILE A 407 -1.35 -20.27 -27.71
N ASP A 408 -2.67 -20.16 -27.73
CA ASP A 408 -3.45 -19.89 -28.94
C ASP A 408 -3.20 -18.50 -29.49
N MET A 409 -2.92 -17.54 -28.61
CA MET A 409 -2.49 -16.20 -29.02
C MET A 409 -1.11 -16.24 -29.69
N SER A 410 -0.20 -17.09 -29.21
CA SER A 410 1.11 -17.28 -29.87
C SER A 410 0.96 -17.92 -31.26
N VAL A 411 0.04 -18.87 -31.40
CA VAL A 411 -0.34 -19.45 -32.70
C VAL A 411 -0.84 -18.37 -33.66
N LEU A 412 -1.75 -17.51 -33.19
CA LEU A 412 -2.29 -16.40 -33.99
C LEU A 412 -1.17 -15.48 -34.49
N LEU A 413 -0.25 -15.08 -33.61
CA LEU A 413 0.86 -14.19 -33.94
C LEU A 413 1.86 -14.80 -34.93
N THR A 414 2.01 -16.12 -34.92
CA THR A 414 2.89 -16.87 -35.84
C THR A 414 2.35 -16.86 -37.28
N ASP A 415 1.03 -16.82 -37.44
CA ASP A 415 0.38 -16.77 -38.75
C ASP A 415 -0.03 -15.36 -39.16
N PHE A 416 0.39 -14.34 -38.40
CA PHE A 416 0.06 -12.94 -38.68
C PHE A 416 0.51 -12.51 -40.08
N ASN A 417 -0.34 -11.75 -40.76
CA ASN A 417 -0.25 -11.35 -42.17
C ASN A 417 -0.31 -12.50 -43.20
N LYS A 418 -0.70 -13.73 -42.84
CA LYS A 418 -0.96 -14.79 -43.82
C LYS A 418 -2.39 -14.66 -44.38
N GLU A 419 -2.50 -14.83 -45.69
CA GLU A 419 -3.79 -14.90 -46.41
C GLU A 419 -4.15 -16.34 -46.84
N GLN A 420 -3.20 -17.28 -46.74
CA GLN A 420 -3.38 -18.71 -47.04
C GLN A 420 -2.42 -19.56 -46.19
N GLY A 421 -2.77 -20.81 -45.92
CA GLY A 421 -1.91 -21.76 -45.19
C GLY A 421 -1.72 -21.44 -43.70
N TYR A 422 -2.59 -20.61 -43.12
CA TYR A 422 -2.68 -20.36 -41.69
C TYR A 422 -3.52 -21.44 -40.99
N ARG A 423 -3.42 -21.53 -39.67
CA ARG A 423 -4.23 -22.44 -38.85
C ARG A 423 -5.66 -21.93 -38.76
N GLU A 424 -6.65 -22.69 -39.20
CA GLU A 424 -8.01 -22.15 -39.39
C GLU A 424 -8.78 -21.67 -38.14
N PRO A 425 -8.50 -22.08 -36.88
CA PRO A 425 -9.25 -21.55 -35.73
C PRO A 425 -8.87 -20.13 -35.29
N ILE A 426 -7.81 -19.53 -35.85
CA ILE A 426 -7.31 -18.20 -35.46
C ILE A 426 -7.80 -17.05 -36.37
N ASP A 427 -8.50 -17.36 -37.46
CA ASP A 427 -9.27 -16.38 -38.22
C ASP A 427 -10.57 -16.11 -37.46
N MET A 428 -10.55 -15.08 -36.62
CA MET A 428 -11.62 -14.81 -35.67
C MET A 428 -12.83 -14.18 -36.35
N ASN A 429 -12.62 -13.44 -37.44
CA ASN A 429 -13.68 -12.73 -38.18
C ASN A 429 -14.04 -13.35 -39.54
N ASP A 430 -13.44 -14.48 -39.92
CA ASP A 430 -13.63 -15.21 -41.19
C ASP A 430 -13.27 -14.39 -42.45
N ASP A 431 -12.36 -13.42 -42.33
CA ASP A 431 -11.97 -12.56 -43.46
C ASP A 431 -10.83 -13.14 -44.33
N LYS A 432 -10.33 -14.32 -43.93
CA LYS A 432 -9.23 -15.06 -44.56
C LYS A 432 -7.86 -14.38 -44.48
N LYS A 433 -7.69 -13.41 -43.58
CA LYS A 433 -6.45 -12.68 -43.39
C LYS A 433 -6.14 -12.54 -41.91
N ILE A 434 -5.13 -13.24 -41.41
CA ILE A 434 -4.77 -13.10 -39.99
C ILE A 434 -4.12 -11.74 -39.75
N ASN A 435 -4.82 -10.85 -39.04
CA ASN A 435 -4.37 -9.48 -38.86
C ASN A 435 -4.78 -8.91 -37.48
N THR A 436 -4.68 -7.59 -37.32
CA THR A 436 -4.97 -6.89 -36.06
C THR A 436 -6.41 -7.07 -35.58
N PHE A 437 -7.38 -7.28 -36.49
CA PHE A 437 -8.76 -7.57 -36.13
C PHE A 437 -8.88 -8.93 -35.42
N ASP A 438 -8.20 -9.96 -35.92
CA ASP A 438 -8.17 -11.28 -35.27
C ASP A 438 -7.51 -11.23 -33.90
N PHE A 439 -6.37 -10.55 -33.81
CA PHE A 439 -5.68 -10.32 -32.54
C PHE A 439 -6.61 -9.66 -31.51
N SER A 440 -7.34 -8.62 -31.93
CA SER A 440 -8.25 -7.88 -31.06
C SER A 440 -9.44 -8.73 -30.58
N LEU A 441 -10.02 -9.53 -31.48
CA LEU A 441 -11.13 -10.44 -31.17
C LEU A 441 -10.69 -11.59 -30.26
N HIS A 442 -9.52 -12.16 -30.52
CA HIS A 442 -8.95 -13.23 -29.70
C HIS A 442 -8.62 -12.73 -28.29
N ARG A 443 -8.03 -11.53 -28.17
CA ARG A 443 -7.79 -10.89 -26.86
C ARG A 443 -9.10 -10.70 -26.08
N LYS A 444 -10.16 -10.26 -26.75
CA LYS A 444 -11.48 -10.09 -26.10
C LYS A 444 -12.02 -11.43 -25.57
N LEU A 445 -11.87 -12.51 -26.33
CA LEU A 445 -12.29 -13.84 -25.90
C LEU A 445 -11.52 -14.32 -24.66
N LEU A 446 -10.21 -14.07 -24.58
CA LEU A 446 -9.40 -14.39 -23.39
C LEU A 446 -9.86 -13.64 -22.13
N LEU A 447 -10.30 -12.37 -22.28
CA LEU A 447 -10.88 -11.58 -21.19
C LEU A 447 -12.21 -12.19 -20.70
N GLU A 448 -13.10 -12.55 -21.64
CA GLU A 448 -14.40 -13.16 -21.30
C GLU A 448 -14.27 -14.51 -20.58
N LEU A 449 -13.20 -15.26 -20.89
CA LEU A 449 -12.89 -16.55 -20.25
C LEU A 449 -12.09 -16.41 -18.94
N GLY A 450 -11.69 -15.20 -18.55
CA GLY A 450 -10.90 -14.96 -17.35
C GLY A 450 -9.46 -15.52 -17.41
N VAL A 451 -8.96 -15.81 -18.62
CA VAL A 451 -7.58 -16.27 -18.84
C VAL A 451 -6.59 -15.14 -18.61
N ILE A 452 -6.99 -13.93 -18.99
CA ILE A 452 -6.30 -12.66 -18.73
C ILE A 452 -7.24 -11.73 -17.97
N LYS A 453 -6.67 -10.85 -17.14
CA LYS A 453 -7.42 -9.95 -16.25
C LYS A 453 -7.55 -8.53 -16.81
#